data_AF-A0A5J4WKA7-F1
#
_entry.id   AF-A0A5J4WKA7-F1
#
_cell.length_a   1.000
_cell.length_b   1.000
_cell.length_c   1.000
_cell.angle_alpha   90.00
_cell.angle_beta   90.00
_cell.angle_gamma   90.00
#
_symmetry.space_group_name_H-M   'P 1'
#
loop_
_entity.id
_entity.type
_entity.pdbx_description
1 polymer ?
#
loop_
_entity_poly.entity_id
_entity_poly.type
_entity_poly.pdbx_seq_one_letter_code
_entity_poly.pdbx_strand_id
1 'polypeptide(L)'
;FEGIGDFETAIDACLRANPGSTGGARRGGSFVEEGDGGASPDELQEIWLNAVRLSLRCTGVNRQSVAAEVGRKLESIGRFESAASVLKESGQIGKAIQANIKGRQWEKAMTMAKGTEFESMVGAQFVEYMKSQKKATELLQYGHIKEAIDVFIERGEWDQVFKAAEKLGNDQQSFYAAQYAEILIQNEASASKSLQVLVKYGANANSEHVNLYKRIAHYVLEVGGLDPELTEEDPELLTYLRKFLTQLLQAAKANPSKMFPLQHFENMNMAAYFYIHKQSCQRLGLKAYAASVSTGLLRYRSFLAIDRAFYEAGQACLDAENLQYAYVFLNKYLDIADDIDNNNPGTNDLPTPDSHFAGSTEKLREQVKKRVIAMAMDKTFEKQIEWQQCAYCGTEIRTSTFECDRCTASREICVVSGMLIPSQAERVECLNCKSPARKDMWNSWIQLRSTCPMCNARGSRIR
;
A
#
# COMPACT_ATOMS: atom_id res chain seq x y z
N PHE A 1 -28.74 -66.26 13.83
CA PHE A 1 -29.84 -65.30 14.03
C PHE A 1 -30.62 -65.07 12.73
N GLU A 2 -29.99 -64.72 11.61
CA GLU A 2 -30.69 -64.55 10.31
C GLU A 2 -31.49 -65.77 9.86
N GLY A 3 -30.91 -66.97 9.92
CA GLY A 3 -31.59 -68.21 9.49
C GLY A 3 -32.82 -68.61 10.33
N ILE A 4 -33.02 -67.98 11.49
CA ILE A 4 -34.18 -68.18 12.36
C ILE A 4 -35.13 -66.96 12.40
N GLY A 5 -34.89 -65.94 11.56
CA GLY A 5 -35.74 -64.75 11.47
C GLY A 5 -35.60 -63.73 12.62
N ASP A 6 -34.68 -63.96 13.56
CA ASP A 6 -34.41 -63.05 14.68
C ASP A 6 -33.44 -61.95 14.25
N PHE A 7 -33.96 -60.96 13.52
CA PHE A 7 -33.18 -59.86 12.97
C PHE A 7 -32.77 -58.83 14.03
N GLU A 8 -33.53 -58.66 15.12
CA GLU A 8 -33.20 -57.71 16.19
C GLU A 8 -31.96 -58.15 16.96
N THR A 9 -31.90 -59.41 17.39
CA THR A 9 -30.71 -59.94 18.08
C THR A 9 -29.48 -59.97 17.16
N ALA A 10 -29.70 -60.17 15.85
CA ALA A 10 -28.62 -60.12 14.85
C ALA A 10 -28.01 -58.71 14.72
N ILE A 11 -28.84 -57.66 14.70
CA ILE A 11 -28.41 -56.26 14.64
C ILE A 11 -27.62 -55.91 15.91
N ASP A 12 -28.15 -56.26 17.09
CA ASP A 12 -27.48 -55.99 18.38
C ASP A 12 -26.14 -56.73 18.51
N ALA A 13 -26.02 -57.94 17.94
CA ALA A 13 -24.75 -58.67 17.89
C ALA A 13 -23.73 -57.93 17.01
N CYS A 14 -24.15 -57.44 15.85
CA CYS A 14 -23.27 -56.67 14.96
C CYS A 14 -22.84 -55.34 15.59
N LEU A 15 -23.76 -54.61 16.25
CA LEU A 15 -23.45 -53.33 16.91
C LEU A 15 -22.52 -53.51 18.11
N ARG A 16 -22.53 -54.66 18.79
CA ARG A 16 -21.62 -54.95 19.91
C ARG A 16 -20.19 -55.29 19.48
N ALA A 17 -19.94 -55.53 18.19
CA ALA A 17 -18.58 -55.70 17.69
C ALA A 17 -17.77 -54.41 17.91
N ASN A 18 -16.61 -54.55 18.55
CA ASN A 18 -15.67 -53.49 18.87
C ASN A 18 -14.25 -53.88 18.43
N PRO A 19 -13.38 -52.90 18.14
CA PRO A 19 -11.95 -53.16 17.95
C PRO A 19 -11.38 -53.84 19.22
N GLY A 20 -10.92 -55.08 19.06
CA GLY A 20 -10.42 -55.93 20.14
C GLY A 20 -11.44 -56.83 20.85
N SER A 21 -12.74 -56.82 20.48
CA SER A 21 -13.70 -57.77 21.06
C SER A 21 -13.67 -59.09 20.31
N THR A 22 -12.81 -60.02 20.74
CA THR A 22 -12.96 -61.43 20.34
C THR A 22 -14.33 -61.92 20.80
N GLY A 23 -15.16 -62.36 19.86
CA GLY A 23 -16.38 -63.11 20.13
C GLY A 23 -16.02 -64.45 20.79
N GLY A 24 -15.82 -64.43 22.10
CA GLY A 24 -15.52 -65.63 22.89
C GLY A 24 -16.79 -66.36 23.31
N ALA A 25 -17.42 -67.09 22.39
CA ALA A 25 -18.25 -68.22 22.80
C ALA A 25 -17.31 -69.30 23.35
N ARG A 26 -17.04 -69.27 24.67
CA ARG A 26 -16.29 -70.32 25.35
C ARG A 26 -17.04 -71.66 25.24
N ARG A 27 -16.60 -72.54 24.32
CA ARG A 27 -16.63 -73.99 24.55
C ARG A 27 -15.19 -74.43 24.76
N GLY A 28 -14.99 -75.17 25.85
CA GLY A 28 -13.70 -75.38 26.48
C GLY A 28 -12.70 -76.21 25.66
N GLY A 29 -11.44 -76.04 26.05
CA GLY A 29 -10.37 -77.00 25.81
C GLY A 29 -9.24 -76.47 24.94
N SER A 30 -8.04 -76.43 25.53
CA SER A 30 -6.70 -76.27 24.96
C SER A 30 -6.20 -74.86 24.64
N PHE A 31 -5.11 -74.54 25.34
CA PHE A 31 -4.18 -73.43 25.11
C PHE A 31 -3.67 -73.45 23.66
N VAL A 32 -3.89 -72.36 22.93
CA VAL A 32 -3.15 -72.00 21.72
C VAL A 32 -2.80 -70.51 21.87
N GLU A 33 -1.55 -70.20 21.53
CA GLU A 33 -0.89 -68.90 21.64
C GLU A 33 -1.78 -67.73 21.22
N GLU A 34 -1.84 -66.71 22.08
CA GLU A 34 -2.53 -65.44 21.86
C GLU A 34 -1.81 -64.66 20.75
N GLY A 35 -2.19 -64.93 19.49
CA GLY A 35 -2.04 -63.98 18.40
C GLY A 35 -3.02 -62.81 18.61
N ASP A 36 -2.55 -61.60 18.31
CA ASP A 36 -3.24 -60.31 18.36
C ASP A 36 -4.52 -60.30 17.47
N GLY A 37 -5.55 -61.04 17.90
CA GLY A 37 -6.76 -61.37 17.16
C GLY A 37 -7.86 -60.32 17.28
N GLY A 38 -7.50 -59.04 17.18
CA GLY A 38 -8.48 -57.98 17.01
C GLY A 38 -9.09 -58.06 15.61
N ALA A 39 -10.43 -58.04 15.50
CA ALA A 39 -11.09 -57.93 14.20
C ALA A 39 -10.53 -56.73 13.43
N SER A 40 -10.14 -56.95 12.17
CA SER A 40 -9.52 -55.90 11.36
C SER A 40 -10.52 -54.77 11.09
N PRO A 41 -10.06 -53.53 10.82
CA PRO A 41 -10.97 -52.43 10.48
C PRO A 41 -11.90 -52.73 9.29
N ASP A 42 -11.46 -53.58 8.35
CA ASP A 42 -12.26 -54.00 7.20
C ASP A 42 -13.36 -55.02 7.58
N GLU A 43 -13.03 -55.98 8.46
CA GLU A 43 -14.02 -56.92 9.02
C GLU A 43 -15.07 -56.20 9.86
N LEU A 44 -14.65 -55.25 10.70
CA LEU A 44 -15.56 -54.42 11.49
C LEU A 44 -16.48 -53.58 10.61
N GLN A 45 -15.95 -53.02 9.52
CA GLN A 45 -16.75 -52.31 8.53
C GLN A 45 -17.81 -53.23 7.91
N GLU A 46 -17.47 -54.44 7.49
CA GLU A 46 -18.45 -55.38 6.93
C GLU A 46 -19.53 -55.78 7.94
N ILE A 47 -19.14 -56.08 9.18
CA ILE A 47 -20.07 -56.46 10.26
C ILE A 47 -21.08 -55.32 10.51
N TRP A 48 -20.60 -54.08 10.62
CA TRP A 48 -21.49 -52.94 10.87
C TRP A 48 -22.35 -52.58 9.66
N LEU A 49 -21.82 -52.71 8.43
CA LEU A 49 -22.64 -52.55 7.21
C LEU A 49 -23.72 -53.64 7.12
N ASN A 50 -23.45 -54.86 7.58
CA ASN A 50 -24.46 -55.90 7.64
C ASN A 50 -25.59 -55.56 8.64
N ALA A 51 -25.27 -54.94 9.77
CA ALA A 51 -26.28 -54.44 10.72
C ALA A 51 -27.28 -53.49 10.04
N VAL A 52 -26.79 -52.59 9.18
CA VAL A 52 -27.64 -51.67 8.40
C VAL A 52 -28.50 -52.44 7.41
N ARG A 53 -27.93 -53.40 6.67
CA ARG A 53 -28.68 -54.25 5.71
C ARG A 53 -29.78 -55.05 6.40
N LEU A 54 -29.53 -55.57 7.60
CA LEU A 54 -30.51 -56.29 8.39
C LEU A 54 -31.64 -55.38 8.88
N SER A 55 -31.32 -54.14 9.26
CA SER A 55 -32.32 -53.15 9.66
C SER A 55 -33.33 -52.82 8.55
N LEU A 56 -32.95 -52.95 7.27
CA LEU A 56 -33.85 -52.77 6.13
C LEU A 56 -34.94 -53.85 6.05
N ARG A 57 -34.64 -55.07 6.55
CA ARG A 57 -35.57 -56.22 6.52
C ARG A 57 -36.43 -56.33 7.76
N CYS A 58 -36.15 -55.54 8.80
CA CYS A 58 -36.91 -55.50 10.03
C CYS A 58 -37.96 -54.38 10.00
N THR A 59 -39.17 -54.66 10.50
CA THR A 59 -40.30 -53.71 10.56
C THR A 59 -40.45 -53.02 11.92
N GLY A 60 -39.71 -53.44 12.96
CA GLY A 60 -39.77 -52.88 14.32
C GLY A 60 -38.59 -51.97 14.73
N VAL A 61 -37.50 -51.96 13.95
CA VAL A 61 -36.26 -51.27 14.32
C VAL A 61 -36.20 -49.87 13.69
N ASN A 62 -35.82 -48.87 14.49
CA ASN A 62 -35.55 -47.53 13.96
C ASN A 62 -34.25 -47.53 13.13
N ARG A 63 -34.41 -47.64 11.81
CA ARG A 63 -33.32 -47.67 10.83
C ARG A 63 -32.39 -46.47 10.91
N GLN A 64 -32.91 -45.28 11.23
CA GLN A 64 -32.09 -44.08 11.39
C GLN A 64 -31.20 -44.17 12.64
N SER A 65 -31.70 -44.78 13.71
CA SER A 65 -30.93 -45.01 14.93
C SER A 65 -29.77 -45.99 14.68
N VAL A 66 -30.06 -47.12 14.02
CA VAL A 66 -29.02 -48.12 13.66
C VAL A 66 -27.98 -47.51 12.73
N ALA A 67 -28.41 -46.79 11.69
CA ALA A 67 -27.50 -46.11 10.77
C ALA A 67 -26.66 -45.03 11.46
N ALA A 68 -27.20 -44.31 12.44
CA ALA A 68 -26.45 -43.31 13.22
C ALA A 68 -25.37 -43.97 14.10
N GLU A 69 -25.70 -45.10 14.73
CA GLU A 69 -24.74 -45.84 15.55
C GLU A 69 -23.63 -46.46 14.71
N VAL A 70 -23.98 -47.10 13.60
CA VAL A 70 -23.02 -47.62 12.62
C VAL A 70 -22.16 -46.50 12.05
N GLY A 71 -22.75 -45.35 11.71
CA GLY A 71 -22.01 -44.17 11.27
C GLY A 71 -20.96 -43.71 12.28
N ARG A 72 -21.31 -43.60 13.58
CA ARG A 72 -20.35 -43.24 14.65
C ARG A 72 -19.20 -44.24 14.77
N LYS A 73 -19.49 -45.53 14.67
CA LYS A 73 -18.48 -46.60 14.72
C LYS A 73 -17.57 -46.59 13.49
N LEU A 74 -18.12 -46.36 12.30
CA LEU A 74 -17.34 -46.22 11.08
C LEU A 74 -16.43 -44.97 11.12
N GLU A 75 -16.91 -43.87 11.70
CA GLU A 75 -16.08 -42.69 11.95
C GLU A 75 -14.91 -42.99 12.92
N SER A 76 -15.13 -43.78 13.97
CA SER A 76 -14.08 -44.07 14.97
C SER A 76 -12.94 -44.93 14.42
N ILE A 77 -13.18 -45.70 13.35
CA ILE A 77 -12.14 -46.46 12.63
C ILE A 77 -11.59 -45.73 11.40
N GLY A 78 -11.96 -44.47 11.18
CA GLY A 78 -11.50 -43.64 10.06
C GLY A 78 -12.15 -43.96 8.71
N ARG A 79 -13.24 -44.74 8.66
CA ARG A 79 -13.99 -45.10 7.45
C ARG A 79 -15.11 -44.09 7.17
N PHE A 80 -14.72 -42.84 6.95
CA PHE A 80 -15.65 -41.71 6.77
C PHE A 80 -16.54 -41.83 5.52
N GLU A 81 -16.03 -42.45 4.44
CA GLU A 81 -16.80 -42.70 3.21
C GLU A 81 -18.00 -43.62 3.45
N SER A 82 -17.73 -44.75 4.11
CA SER A 82 -18.74 -45.74 4.44
C SER A 82 -19.75 -45.17 5.46
N ALA A 83 -19.27 -44.40 6.44
CA ALA A 83 -20.12 -43.68 7.38
C ALA A 83 -21.09 -42.73 6.66
N ALA A 84 -20.57 -41.92 5.73
CA ALA A 84 -21.36 -40.97 4.97
C ALA A 84 -22.40 -41.65 4.07
N SER A 85 -22.07 -42.78 3.41
CA SER A 85 -23.01 -43.53 2.57
C SER A 85 -24.18 -44.08 3.39
N VAL A 86 -23.90 -44.73 4.52
CA VAL A 86 -24.93 -45.30 5.42
C VAL A 86 -25.86 -44.21 5.95
N LEU A 87 -25.29 -43.08 6.39
CA LEU A 87 -26.06 -41.96 6.91
C LEU A 87 -26.94 -41.33 5.82
N LYS A 88 -26.42 -41.19 4.59
CA LYS A 88 -27.15 -40.68 3.43
C LYS A 88 -28.32 -41.59 3.06
N GLU A 89 -28.09 -42.90 2.95
CA GLU A 89 -29.13 -43.89 2.63
C GLU A 89 -30.25 -43.92 3.68
N SER A 90 -29.93 -43.60 4.94
CA SER A 90 -30.92 -43.48 6.03
C SER A 90 -31.69 -42.14 6.04
N GLY A 91 -31.42 -41.23 5.11
CA GLY A 91 -32.02 -39.89 5.04
C GLY A 91 -31.42 -38.86 6.00
N GLN A 92 -30.35 -39.19 6.73
CA GLN A 92 -29.68 -38.29 7.69
C GLN A 92 -28.61 -37.44 6.99
N ILE A 93 -29.03 -36.58 6.05
CA ILE A 93 -28.14 -35.80 5.18
C ILE A 93 -27.15 -34.94 6.00
N GLY A 94 -27.62 -34.25 7.05
CA GLY A 94 -26.74 -33.41 7.89
C GLY A 94 -25.60 -34.19 8.56
N LYS A 95 -25.85 -35.41 9.05
CA LYS A 95 -24.81 -36.27 9.63
C LYS A 95 -23.86 -36.82 8.56
N ALA A 96 -24.39 -37.18 7.38
CA ALA A 96 -23.56 -37.63 6.26
C ALA A 96 -22.58 -36.52 5.78
N ILE A 97 -23.03 -35.27 5.76
CA ILE A 97 -22.20 -34.10 5.46
C ILE A 97 -21.10 -33.93 6.51
N GLN A 98 -21.43 -34.00 7.81
CA GLN A 98 -20.43 -33.92 8.88
C GLN A 98 -19.39 -35.05 8.82
N ALA A 99 -19.81 -36.28 8.49
CA ALA A 99 -18.89 -37.39 8.29
C ALA A 99 -17.90 -37.13 7.15
N ASN A 100 -18.37 -36.61 6.01
CA ASN A 100 -17.51 -36.22 4.89
C ASN A 100 -16.53 -35.09 5.27
N ILE A 101 -16.97 -34.10 6.05
CA ILE A 101 -16.10 -33.03 6.55
C ILE A 101 -14.99 -33.59 7.45
N LYS A 102 -15.35 -34.44 8.42
CA LYS A 102 -14.35 -35.10 9.30
C LYS A 102 -13.35 -35.94 8.50
N GLY A 103 -13.83 -36.60 7.43
CA GLY A 103 -13.00 -37.35 6.49
C GLY A 103 -12.20 -36.51 5.50
N ARG A 104 -12.27 -35.17 5.57
CA ARG A 104 -11.62 -34.21 4.64
C ARG A 104 -12.04 -34.38 3.17
N GLN A 105 -13.23 -34.94 2.93
CA GLN A 105 -13.78 -35.18 1.60
C GLN A 105 -14.65 -34.00 1.17
N TRP A 106 -14.01 -32.86 0.99
CA TRP A 106 -14.68 -31.58 0.76
C TRP A 106 -15.54 -31.54 -0.51
N GLU A 107 -15.09 -32.14 -1.61
CA GLU A 107 -15.88 -32.21 -2.85
C GLU A 107 -17.20 -32.97 -2.66
N LYS A 108 -17.15 -34.12 -1.97
CA LYS A 108 -18.35 -34.93 -1.64
C LYS A 108 -19.25 -34.20 -0.64
N ALA A 109 -18.69 -33.50 0.34
CA ALA A 109 -19.45 -32.68 1.28
C ALA A 109 -20.17 -31.51 0.58
N MET A 110 -19.47 -30.76 -0.28
CA MET A 110 -20.03 -29.61 -1.01
C MET A 110 -21.12 -30.04 -2.00
N THR A 111 -20.87 -31.10 -2.77
CA THR A 111 -21.88 -31.63 -3.72
C THR A 111 -23.14 -32.12 -3.01
N MET A 112 -23.00 -32.71 -1.81
CA MET A 112 -24.13 -33.17 -1.00
C MET A 112 -24.88 -32.02 -0.30
N ALA A 113 -24.16 -30.95 0.06
CA ALA A 113 -24.75 -29.80 0.73
C ALA A 113 -25.44 -28.81 -0.24
N LYS A 114 -25.10 -28.84 -1.53
CA LYS A 114 -25.64 -27.93 -2.55
C LYS A 114 -27.17 -27.96 -2.60
N GLY A 115 -27.81 -26.80 -2.46
CA GLY A 115 -29.27 -26.66 -2.45
C GLY A 115 -29.94 -27.09 -1.14
N THR A 116 -29.17 -27.34 -0.08
CA THR A 116 -29.67 -27.66 1.27
C THR A 116 -29.37 -26.53 2.26
N GLU A 117 -29.99 -26.57 3.44
CA GLU A 117 -29.69 -25.63 4.54
C GLU A 117 -28.23 -25.71 5.05
N PHE A 118 -27.50 -26.77 4.72
CA PHE A 118 -26.11 -26.99 5.16
C PHE A 118 -25.06 -26.36 4.23
N GLU A 119 -25.44 -25.85 3.05
CA GLU A 119 -24.49 -25.33 2.05
C GLU A 119 -23.57 -24.24 2.61
N SER A 120 -24.16 -23.27 3.33
CA SER A 120 -23.41 -22.17 3.96
C SER A 120 -22.43 -22.66 5.04
N MET A 121 -22.85 -23.61 5.88
CA MET A 121 -22.00 -24.18 6.94
C MET A 121 -20.79 -24.93 6.36
N VAL A 122 -21.01 -25.76 5.34
CA VAL A 122 -19.92 -26.51 4.68
C VAL A 122 -18.94 -25.57 3.99
N GLY A 123 -19.45 -24.54 3.30
CA GLY A 123 -18.63 -23.52 2.68
C GLY A 123 -17.74 -22.78 3.70
N ALA A 124 -18.31 -22.36 4.83
CA ALA A 124 -17.57 -21.68 5.89
C ALA A 124 -16.44 -22.57 6.47
N GLN A 125 -16.74 -23.83 6.79
CA GLN A 125 -15.74 -24.77 7.31
C GLN A 125 -14.66 -25.12 6.28
N PHE A 126 -15.02 -25.21 5.01
CA PHE A 126 -14.07 -25.42 3.92
C PHE A 126 -13.09 -24.25 3.81
N VAL A 127 -13.60 -23.02 3.83
CA VAL A 127 -12.77 -21.80 3.79
C VAL A 127 -11.81 -21.75 4.98
N GLU A 128 -12.31 -21.98 6.19
CA GLU A 128 -11.49 -21.97 7.41
C GLU A 128 -10.39 -23.05 7.36
N TYR A 129 -10.74 -24.26 6.92
CA TYR A 129 -9.78 -25.33 6.71
C TYR A 129 -8.71 -24.93 5.69
N MET A 130 -9.10 -24.38 4.55
CA MET A 130 -8.16 -23.96 3.51
C MET A 130 -7.24 -22.82 3.96
N LYS A 131 -7.74 -21.87 4.76
CA LYS A 131 -6.92 -20.85 5.43
C LYS A 131 -5.90 -21.50 6.37
N SER A 132 -6.31 -22.47 7.19
CA SER A 132 -5.40 -23.19 8.10
C SER A 132 -4.29 -23.96 7.36
N GLN A 133 -4.59 -24.50 6.18
CA GLN A 133 -3.63 -25.19 5.31
C GLN A 133 -2.87 -24.23 4.39
N LYS A 134 -3.16 -22.93 4.47
CA LYS A 134 -2.65 -21.87 3.61
C LYS A 134 -2.91 -22.10 2.12
N LYS A 135 -3.92 -22.87 1.70
CA LYS A 135 -4.15 -23.25 0.30
C LYS A 135 -4.86 -22.16 -0.53
N ALA A 136 -4.20 -21.03 -0.75
CA ALA A 136 -4.76 -19.85 -1.44
C ALA A 136 -5.22 -20.12 -2.89
N THR A 137 -4.47 -20.93 -3.65
CA THR A 137 -4.81 -21.25 -5.04
C THR A 137 -6.09 -22.06 -5.17
N GLU A 138 -6.34 -22.98 -4.23
CA GLU A 138 -7.57 -23.77 -4.18
C GLU A 138 -8.76 -22.86 -3.84
N LEU A 139 -8.61 -21.95 -2.87
CA LEU A 139 -9.64 -20.94 -2.56
C LEU A 139 -10.02 -20.09 -3.78
N LEU A 140 -9.05 -19.67 -4.60
CA LEU A 140 -9.35 -18.97 -5.86
C LEU A 140 -10.16 -19.80 -6.85
N GLN A 141 -9.86 -21.10 -6.98
CA GLN A 141 -10.56 -22.00 -7.91
C GLN A 141 -12.03 -22.16 -7.53
N TYR A 142 -12.33 -22.19 -6.23
CA TYR A 142 -13.71 -22.28 -5.71
C TYR A 142 -14.41 -20.92 -5.58
N GLY A 143 -13.80 -19.82 -6.05
CA GLY A 143 -14.42 -18.49 -6.07
C GLY A 143 -14.31 -17.68 -4.78
N HIS A 144 -13.58 -18.17 -3.78
CA HIS A 144 -13.30 -17.48 -2.51
C HIS A 144 -12.12 -16.52 -2.67
N ILE A 145 -12.29 -15.49 -3.51
CA ILE A 145 -11.20 -14.61 -3.95
C ILE A 145 -10.64 -13.77 -2.80
N LYS A 146 -11.51 -13.20 -1.93
CA LYS A 146 -11.06 -12.35 -0.82
C LYS A 146 -10.27 -13.15 0.21
N GLU A 147 -10.75 -14.34 0.52
CA GLU A 147 -10.11 -15.25 1.46
C GLU A 147 -8.79 -15.79 0.93
N ALA A 148 -8.69 -16.02 -0.39
CA ALA A 148 -7.42 -16.34 -1.02
C ALA A 148 -6.42 -15.19 -0.94
N ILE A 149 -6.88 -13.94 -1.14
CA ILE A 149 -6.04 -12.74 -0.99
C ILE A 149 -5.49 -12.64 0.43
N ASP A 150 -6.31 -12.84 1.46
CA ASP A 150 -5.84 -12.83 2.86
C ASP A 150 -4.65 -13.79 3.06
N VAL A 151 -4.76 -15.01 2.51
CA VAL A 151 -3.70 -16.02 2.61
C VAL A 151 -2.47 -15.62 1.79
N PHE A 152 -2.62 -15.01 0.62
CA PHE A 152 -1.47 -14.50 -0.16
C PHE A 152 -0.75 -13.36 0.58
N ILE A 153 -1.49 -12.48 1.26
CA ILE A 153 -0.93 -11.39 2.09
C ILE A 153 -0.10 -11.97 3.24
N GLU A 154 -0.65 -12.96 3.98
CA GLU A 154 0.06 -13.63 5.08
C GLU A 154 1.38 -14.30 4.64
N ARG A 155 1.47 -14.69 3.38
CA ARG A 155 2.68 -15.30 2.79
C ARG A 155 3.64 -14.27 2.17
N GLY A 156 3.22 -13.03 2.02
CA GLY A 156 3.96 -11.99 1.30
C GLY A 156 3.96 -12.16 -0.23
N GLU A 157 3.05 -12.95 -0.80
CA GLU A 157 2.94 -13.22 -2.25
C GLU A 157 2.15 -12.09 -2.97
N TRP A 158 2.67 -10.87 -2.93
CA TRP A 158 1.96 -9.67 -3.42
C TRP A 158 1.61 -9.69 -4.92
N ASP A 159 2.44 -10.32 -5.75
CA ASP A 159 2.11 -10.50 -7.17
C ASP A 159 0.82 -11.30 -7.38
N GLN A 160 0.53 -12.29 -6.51
CA GLN A 160 -0.70 -13.06 -6.55
C GLN A 160 -1.88 -12.25 -5.98
N VAL A 161 -1.65 -11.44 -4.95
CA VAL A 161 -2.65 -10.49 -4.42
C VAL A 161 -3.16 -9.59 -5.54
N PHE A 162 -2.27 -8.97 -6.31
CA PHE A 162 -2.67 -8.05 -7.38
C PHE A 162 -3.42 -8.74 -8.53
N LYS A 163 -3.03 -9.96 -8.90
CA LYS A 163 -3.75 -10.78 -9.89
C LYS A 163 -5.15 -11.20 -9.42
N ALA A 164 -5.28 -11.54 -8.14
CA ALA A 164 -6.56 -11.89 -7.54
C ALA A 164 -7.46 -10.64 -7.40
N ALA A 165 -6.89 -9.51 -6.99
CA ALA A 165 -7.59 -8.24 -6.85
C ALA A 165 -8.11 -7.70 -8.20
N GLU A 166 -7.39 -7.93 -9.30
CA GLU A 166 -7.85 -7.59 -10.65
C GLU A 166 -9.20 -8.23 -10.97
N LYS A 167 -9.40 -9.50 -10.55
CA LYS A 167 -10.64 -10.24 -10.79
C LYS A 167 -11.84 -9.70 -10.01
N LEU A 168 -11.60 -8.99 -8.90
CA LEU A 168 -12.67 -8.38 -8.10
C LEU A 168 -13.22 -7.09 -8.74
N GLY A 169 -12.48 -6.46 -9.65
CA GLY A 169 -12.85 -5.16 -10.23
C GLY A 169 -12.86 -4.02 -9.20
N ASN A 170 -13.54 -2.92 -9.49
CA ASN A 170 -13.84 -1.81 -8.56
C ASN A 170 -12.63 -1.29 -7.74
N ASP A 171 -11.52 -0.96 -8.42
CA ASP A 171 -10.33 -0.32 -7.81
C ASP A 171 -9.68 -1.10 -6.66
N GLN A 172 -9.95 -2.40 -6.52
CA GLN A 172 -9.38 -3.23 -5.45
C GLN A 172 -7.86 -3.31 -5.52
N GLN A 173 -7.27 -3.25 -6.72
CA GLN A 173 -5.81 -3.21 -6.87
C GLN A 173 -5.20 -1.99 -6.16
N SER A 174 -5.82 -0.82 -6.26
CA SER A 174 -5.35 0.40 -5.59
C SER A 174 -5.49 0.34 -4.07
N PHE A 175 -6.53 -0.35 -3.56
CA PHE A 175 -6.68 -0.63 -2.12
C PHE A 175 -5.54 -1.50 -1.58
N TYR A 176 -5.26 -2.63 -2.24
CA TYR A 176 -4.15 -3.50 -1.82
C TYR A 176 -2.77 -2.88 -2.09
N ALA A 177 -2.64 -1.99 -3.08
CA ALA A 177 -1.41 -1.25 -3.32
C ALA A 177 -1.07 -0.31 -2.17
N ALA A 178 -2.06 0.38 -1.60
CA ALA A 178 -1.87 1.23 -0.43
C ALA A 178 -1.47 0.41 0.81
N GLN A 179 -2.12 -0.74 1.04
CA GLN A 179 -1.72 -1.65 2.12
C GLN A 179 -0.29 -2.17 1.96
N TYR A 180 0.09 -2.57 0.74
CA TYR A 180 1.44 -3.07 0.49
C TYR A 180 2.48 -1.96 0.67
N ALA A 181 2.19 -0.76 0.17
CA ALA A 181 3.06 0.41 0.35
C ALA A 181 3.28 0.76 1.82
N GLU A 182 2.26 0.58 2.67
CA GLU A 182 2.38 0.76 4.12
C GLU A 182 3.31 -0.28 4.76
N ILE A 183 3.17 -1.55 4.41
CA ILE A 183 4.03 -2.63 4.89
C ILE A 183 5.49 -2.41 4.47
N LEU A 184 5.72 -1.98 3.22
CA LEU A 184 7.06 -1.69 2.70
C LEU A 184 7.76 -0.56 3.47
N ILE A 185 7.00 0.48 3.87
CA ILE A 185 7.56 1.59 4.67
C ILE A 185 7.86 1.15 6.08
N GLN A 186 7.04 0.29 6.67
CA GLN A 186 7.25 -0.20 8.04
C GLN A 186 8.44 -1.15 8.14
N ASN A 187 8.65 -2.01 7.15
CA ASN A 187 9.63 -3.10 7.23
C ASN A 187 10.98 -2.83 6.55
N GLU A 188 11.04 -2.00 5.49
CA GLU A 188 12.27 -1.81 4.70
C GLU A 188 12.60 -0.34 4.38
N ALA A 189 11.84 0.63 4.88
CA ALA A 189 12.01 2.06 4.56
C ALA A 189 12.14 2.39 3.05
N SER A 190 11.78 1.48 2.14
CA SER A 190 12.03 1.67 0.71
C SER A 190 10.89 2.47 0.08
N ALA A 191 10.97 3.80 0.21
CA ALA A 191 10.03 4.71 -0.41
C ALA A 191 9.95 4.51 -1.94
N SER A 192 11.05 4.12 -2.59
CA SER A 192 11.07 3.80 -4.03
C SER A 192 10.12 2.64 -4.37
N LYS A 193 10.27 1.47 -3.71
CA LYS A 193 9.41 0.31 -3.96
C LYS A 193 7.92 0.65 -3.70
N SER A 194 7.63 1.35 -2.60
CA SER A 194 6.27 1.78 -2.28
C SER A 194 5.68 2.68 -3.37
N LEU A 195 6.44 3.66 -3.86
CA LEU A 195 5.98 4.53 -4.94
C LEU A 195 5.81 3.78 -6.26
N GLN A 196 6.70 2.85 -6.60
CA GLN A 196 6.57 2.03 -7.81
C GLN A 196 5.29 1.19 -7.80
N VAL A 197 4.96 0.57 -6.65
CA VAL A 197 3.71 -0.18 -6.46
C VAL A 197 2.50 0.74 -6.64
N LEU A 198 2.48 1.91 -5.97
CA LEU A 198 1.37 2.87 -6.07
C LEU A 198 1.21 3.44 -7.50
N VAL A 199 2.30 3.65 -8.22
CA VAL A 199 2.26 4.12 -9.62
C VAL A 199 1.73 3.03 -10.56
N LYS A 200 2.08 1.77 -10.30
CA LYS A 200 1.72 0.62 -11.15
C LYS A 200 0.28 0.17 -10.98
N TYR A 201 -0.18 0.04 -9.73
CA TYR A 201 -1.51 -0.49 -9.40
C TYR A 201 -2.52 0.60 -9.00
N GLY A 202 -2.09 1.86 -9.03
CA GLY A 202 -2.90 3.01 -8.70
C GLY A 202 -2.99 3.29 -7.21
N ALA A 203 -3.55 4.45 -6.89
CA ALA A 203 -3.79 4.90 -5.53
C ALA A 203 -5.19 5.52 -5.45
N ASN A 204 -5.94 5.13 -4.42
CA ASN A 204 -7.25 5.70 -4.17
C ASN A 204 -7.12 7.07 -3.49
N ALA A 205 -7.97 8.02 -3.86
CA ALA A 205 -8.04 9.33 -3.21
C ALA A 205 -9.00 9.30 -2.00
N ASN A 206 -8.95 8.24 -1.21
CA ASN A 206 -9.77 8.11 0.00
C ASN A 206 -9.08 8.74 1.21
N SER A 207 -9.81 8.96 2.30
CA SER A 207 -9.26 9.53 3.53
C SER A 207 -8.39 8.57 4.33
N GLU A 208 -8.53 7.26 4.11
CA GLU A 208 -7.86 6.21 4.90
C GLU A 208 -6.34 6.26 4.73
N HIS A 209 -5.86 6.42 3.49
CA HIS A 209 -4.42 6.36 3.19
C HIS A 209 -3.76 7.74 3.06
N VAL A 210 -4.47 8.83 3.39
CA VAL A 210 -3.92 10.20 3.29
C VAL A 210 -2.63 10.36 4.08
N ASN A 211 -2.57 9.84 5.31
CA ASN A 211 -1.40 9.98 6.18
C ASN A 211 -0.21 9.18 5.64
N LEU A 212 -0.46 7.99 5.10
CA LEU A 212 0.55 7.18 4.41
C LEU A 212 1.15 7.96 3.24
N TYR A 213 0.31 8.50 2.35
CA TYR A 213 0.77 9.24 1.17
C TYR A 213 1.54 10.50 1.54
N LYS A 214 1.08 11.24 2.56
CA LYS A 214 1.82 12.38 3.10
C LYS A 214 3.20 11.98 3.61
N ARG A 215 3.28 10.89 4.39
CA ARG A 215 4.55 10.39 4.94
C ARG A 215 5.54 10.01 3.83
N ILE A 216 5.08 9.29 2.80
CA ILE A 216 5.90 8.97 1.62
C ILE A 216 6.38 10.24 0.94
N ALA A 217 5.48 11.16 0.64
CA ALA A 217 5.80 12.39 -0.08
C ALA A 217 6.78 13.28 0.69
N HIS A 218 6.58 13.44 2.00
CA HIS A 218 7.49 14.18 2.87
C HIS A 218 8.87 13.57 2.88
N TYR A 219 8.98 12.26 3.14
CA TYR A 219 10.26 11.54 3.14
C TYR A 219 11.01 11.78 1.83
N VAL A 220 10.34 11.57 0.69
CA VAL A 220 10.95 11.77 -0.62
C VAL A 220 11.29 13.22 -0.91
N LEU A 221 10.55 14.21 -0.41
CA LEU A 221 10.90 15.62 -0.59
C LEU A 221 12.05 16.09 0.32
N GLU A 222 12.29 15.39 1.43
CA GLU A 222 13.42 15.64 2.33
C GLU A 222 14.71 15.03 1.78
N VAL A 223 14.68 13.73 1.44
CA VAL A 223 15.86 12.99 0.94
C VAL A 223 16.06 13.14 -0.56
N GLY A 224 14.99 13.44 -1.30
CA GLY A 224 14.99 13.48 -2.75
C GLY A 224 15.98 14.49 -3.28
N GLY A 225 16.78 14.02 -4.23
CA GLY A 225 17.76 14.84 -4.90
C GLY A 225 18.96 15.24 -4.06
N LEU A 226 19.17 14.63 -2.90
CA LEU A 226 20.51 14.55 -2.31
C LEU A 226 21.45 13.88 -3.31
N ASP A 227 22.75 14.11 -3.13
CA ASP A 227 23.74 13.36 -3.89
C ASP A 227 23.51 11.86 -3.67
N PRO A 228 23.41 11.03 -4.73
CA PRO A 228 23.32 9.58 -4.58
C PRO A 228 24.49 8.96 -3.81
N GLU A 229 25.62 9.65 -3.66
CA GLU A 229 26.71 9.21 -2.78
C GLU A 229 26.39 9.42 -1.28
N LEU A 230 25.45 10.31 -0.96
CA LEU A 230 24.99 10.62 0.39
C LEU A 230 23.73 9.84 0.78
N THR A 231 23.04 9.21 -0.18
CA THR A 231 21.83 8.43 0.06
C THR A 231 21.85 7.12 -0.72
N GLU A 232 21.49 6.00 -0.08
CA GLU A 232 21.29 4.70 -0.76
C GLU A 232 19.96 4.65 -1.55
N GLU A 233 19.39 5.81 -1.87
CA GLU A 233 18.08 5.96 -2.46
C GLU A 233 18.12 5.94 -4.00
N ASP A 234 17.00 5.55 -4.58
CA ASP A 234 16.83 5.49 -6.04
C ASP A 234 16.94 6.90 -6.67
N PRO A 235 17.82 7.12 -7.68
CA PRO A 235 17.93 8.40 -8.37
C PRO A 235 16.62 8.88 -9.01
N GLU A 236 15.70 7.96 -9.34
CA GLU A 236 14.40 8.28 -9.93
C GLU A 236 13.29 8.54 -8.90
N LEU A 237 13.59 8.52 -7.60
CA LEU A 237 12.61 8.62 -6.52
C LEU A 237 11.67 9.84 -6.64
N LEU A 238 12.22 11.02 -6.95
CA LEU A 238 11.42 12.23 -7.18
C LEU A 238 10.50 12.10 -8.41
N THR A 239 10.94 11.38 -9.45
CA THR A 239 10.15 11.12 -10.65
C THR A 239 9.00 10.19 -10.35
N TYR A 240 9.24 9.12 -9.57
CA TYR A 240 8.16 8.25 -9.09
C TYR A 240 7.16 9.01 -8.22
N LEU A 241 7.64 9.87 -7.30
CA LEU A 241 6.76 10.72 -6.50
C LEU A 241 5.89 11.62 -7.38
N ARG A 242 6.48 12.29 -8.38
CA ARG A 242 5.75 13.17 -9.30
C ARG A 242 4.69 12.41 -10.09
N LYS A 243 4.99 11.19 -10.57
CA LYS A 243 4.01 10.33 -11.26
C LYS A 243 2.87 9.95 -10.33
N PHE A 244 3.20 9.44 -9.14
CA PHE A 244 2.23 9.05 -8.11
C PHE A 244 1.29 10.20 -7.75
N LEU A 245 1.84 11.37 -7.38
CA LEU A 245 1.04 12.53 -7.00
C LEU A 245 0.16 13.02 -8.16
N THR A 246 0.63 12.94 -9.40
CA THR A 246 -0.20 13.27 -10.57
C THR A 246 -1.40 12.34 -10.70
N GLN A 247 -1.18 11.03 -10.61
CA GLN A 247 -2.24 10.02 -10.70
C GLN A 247 -3.22 10.15 -9.54
N LEU A 248 -2.73 10.35 -8.32
CA LEU A 248 -3.55 10.56 -7.12
C LEU A 248 -4.43 11.81 -7.27
N LEU A 249 -3.88 12.91 -7.75
CA LEU A 249 -4.64 14.15 -7.99
C LEU A 249 -5.66 14.00 -9.11
N GLN A 250 -5.35 13.22 -10.15
CA GLN A 250 -6.32 12.90 -11.21
C GLN A 250 -7.48 12.06 -10.66
N ALA A 251 -7.18 11.04 -9.86
CA ALA A 251 -8.19 10.21 -9.20
C ALA A 251 -9.06 11.03 -8.23
N ALA A 252 -8.46 11.93 -7.45
CA ALA A 252 -9.16 12.82 -6.54
C ALA A 252 -10.08 13.81 -7.26
N LYS A 253 -9.69 14.29 -8.45
CA LYS A 253 -10.52 15.18 -9.29
C LYS A 253 -11.65 14.43 -9.98
N ALA A 254 -11.42 13.17 -10.38
CA ALA A 254 -12.45 12.32 -10.97
C ALA A 254 -13.52 11.93 -9.95
N ASN A 255 -13.13 11.69 -8.69
CA ASN A 255 -14.02 11.37 -7.58
C ASN A 255 -13.84 12.36 -6.42
N PRO A 256 -14.43 13.57 -6.50
CA PRO A 256 -14.23 14.60 -5.48
C PRO A 256 -14.77 14.17 -4.11
N SER A 257 -13.91 14.22 -3.10
CA SER A 257 -14.25 14.02 -1.69
C SER A 257 -13.81 15.21 -0.86
N LYS A 258 -14.70 15.73 -0.01
CA LYS A 258 -14.37 16.83 0.91
C LYS A 258 -13.34 16.43 1.98
N MET A 259 -13.20 15.15 2.27
CA MET A 259 -12.26 14.64 3.27
C MET A 259 -10.83 14.52 2.73
N PHE A 260 -10.66 14.50 1.40
CA PHE A 260 -9.34 14.40 0.78
C PHE A 260 -8.68 15.79 0.71
N PRO A 261 -7.47 15.99 1.27
CA PRO A 261 -6.83 17.30 1.32
C PRO A 261 -6.17 17.65 -0.02
N LEU A 262 -6.99 17.95 -1.04
CA LEU A 262 -6.56 18.16 -2.42
C LEU A 262 -5.43 19.20 -2.53
N GLN A 263 -5.62 20.39 -1.95
CA GLN A 263 -4.65 21.48 -2.00
C GLN A 263 -3.28 21.09 -1.42
N HIS A 264 -3.27 20.27 -0.38
CA HIS A 264 -2.04 19.82 0.28
C HIS A 264 -1.22 18.95 -0.67
N PHE A 265 -1.86 17.99 -1.35
CA PHE A 265 -1.20 17.15 -2.36
C PHE A 265 -0.85 17.93 -3.63
N GLU A 266 -1.63 18.95 -4.02
CA GLU A 266 -1.26 19.85 -5.13
C GLU A 266 0.04 20.61 -4.81
N ASN A 267 0.20 21.09 -3.57
CA ASN A 267 1.41 21.77 -3.14
C ASN A 267 2.63 20.82 -3.10
N MET A 268 2.47 19.60 -2.57
CA MET A 268 3.53 18.58 -2.62
C MET A 268 3.92 18.23 -4.05
N ASN A 269 2.94 18.15 -4.94
CA ASN A 269 3.15 17.83 -6.35
C ASN A 269 3.91 18.94 -7.09
N MET A 270 3.63 20.20 -6.76
CA MET A 270 4.39 21.35 -7.25
C MET A 270 5.80 21.41 -6.67
N ALA A 271 5.98 21.08 -5.38
CA ALA A 271 7.30 20.96 -4.78
C ALA A 271 8.17 19.92 -5.52
N ALA A 272 7.63 18.72 -5.73
CA ALA A 272 8.31 17.66 -6.47
C ALA A 272 8.65 18.10 -7.90
N TYR A 273 7.72 18.78 -8.59
CA TYR A 273 7.97 19.34 -9.92
C TYR A 273 9.14 20.33 -9.93
N PHE A 274 9.12 21.34 -9.07
CA PHE A 274 10.15 22.37 -9.05
C PHE A 274 11.51 21.79 -8.65
N TYR A 275 11.52 20.77 -7.79
CA TYR A 275 12.73 20.04 -7.44
C TYR A 275 13.36 19.35 -8.66
N ILE A 276 12.56 18.57 -9.41
CA ILE A 276 13.01 17.92 -10.66
C ILE A 276 13.46 18.97 -11.69
N HIS A 277 12.70 20.07 -11.81
CA HIS A 277 12.98 21.12 -12.75
C HIS A 277 14.31 21.84 -12.42
N LYS A 278 14.55 22.14 -11.14
CA LYS A 278 15.83 22.66 -10.64
C LYS A 278 16.99 21.75 -11.04
N GLN A 279 16.91 20.45 -10.75
CA GLN A 279 17.96 19.49 -11.10
C GLN A 279 18.19 19.41 -12.62
N SER A 280 17.12 19.53 -13.41
CA SER A 280 17.23 19.61 -14.86
C SER A 280 17.98 20.88 -15.30
N CYS A 281 17.62 22.04 -14.76
CA CYS A 281 18.30 23.30 -15.03
C CYS A 281 19.78 23.27 -14.63
N GLN A 282 20.11 22.68 -13.48
CA GLN A 282 21.50 22.52 -13.03
C GLN A 282 22.32 21.65 -13.98
N ARG A 283 21.80 20.47 -14.36
CA ARG A 283 22.46 19.57 -15.34
C ARG A 283 22.67 20.22 -16.70
N LEU A 284 21.78 21.12 -17.10
CA LEU A 284 21.86 21.87 -18.35
C LEU A 284 22.72 23.15 -18.25
N GLY A 285 23.28 23.48 -17.08
CA GLY A 285 24.06 24.69 -16.87
C GLY A 285 23.24 25.99 -16.89
N LEU A 286 21.92 25.91 -16.75
CA LEU A 286 21.01 27.07 -16.76
C LEU A 286 20.96 27.73 -15.38
N LYS A 287 22.07 28.31 -14.97
CA LYS A 287 22.29 28.81 -13.60
C LYS A 287 21.22 29.80 -13.12
N ALA A 288 20.88 30.80 -13.95
CA ALA A 288 19.85 31.79 -13.63
C ALA A 288 18.45 31.16 -13.41
N TYR A 289 18.11 30.13 -14.20
CA TYR A 289 16.86 29.38 -14.02
C TYR A 289 16.93 28.52 -12.75
N ALA A 290 18.04 27.82 -12.51
CA ALA A 290 18.23 27.03 -11.30
C ALA A 290 18.10 27.89 -10.03
N ALA A 291 18.69 29.09 -10.01
CA ALA A 291 18.58 30.05 -8.91
C ALA A 291 17.13 30.52 -8.69
N SER A 292 16.45 30.90 -9.78
CA SER A 292 15.05 31.33 -9.73
C SER A 292 14.14 30.22 -9.20
N VAL A 293 14.29 29.00 -9.74
CA VAL A 293 13.47 27.85 -9.35
C VAL A 293 13.75 27.45 -7.90
N SER A 294 15.02 27.45 -7.47
CA SER A 294 15.38 27.19 -6.07
C SER A 294 14.78 28.23 -5.12
N THR A 295 14.74 29.49 -5.53
CA THR A 295 14.06 30.56 -4.79
C THR A 295 12.56 30.31 -4.70
N GLY A 296 11.91 29.97 -5.82
CA GLY A 296 10.48 29.65 -5.85
C GLY A 296 10.12 28.42 -5.02
N LEU A 297 11.01 27.44 -4.94
CA LEU A 297 10.84 26.21 -4.17
C LEU A 297 10.67 26.48 -2.66
N LEU A 298 11.26 27.55 -2.13
CA LEU A 298 11.11 27.97 -0.72
C LEU A 298 9.65 28.29 -0.32
N ARG A 299 8.74 28.48 -1.29
CA ARG A 299 7.30 28.56 -1.02
C ARG A 299 6.76 27.27 -0.39
N TYR A 300 7.32 26.13 -0.76
CA TYR A 300 6.91 24.82 -0.33
C TYR A 300 7.71 24.32 0.88
N ARG A 301 8.37 25.23 1.62
CA ARG A 301 9.23 24.92 2.78
C ARG A 301 8.59 24.05 3.86
N SER A 302 7.25 24.06 4.00
CA SER A 302 6.55 23.17 4.93
C SER A 302 6.65 21.69 4.56
N PHE A 303 7.12 21.38 3.34
CA PHE A 303 7.28 20.02 2.81
C PHE A 303 8.74 19.63 2.57
N LEU A 304 9.69 20.52 2.87
CA LEU A 304 11.10 20.37 2.54
C LEU A 304 11.94 20.41 3.81
N ALA A 305 13.12 19.78 3.77
CA ALA A 305 14.18 20.08 4.72
C ALA A 305 14.60 21.56 4.57
N ILE A 306 14.19 22.40 5.51
CA ILE A 306 14.20 23.86 5.32
C ILE A 306 15.61 24.44 5.33
N ASP A 307 16.49 23.93 6.19
CA ASP A 307 17.92 24.23 6.23
C ASP A 307 18.57 23.95 4.88
N ARG A 308 18.33 22.76 4.32
CA ARG A 308 18.80 22.35 3.01
C ARG A 308 18.26 23.25 1.90
N ALA A 309 16.97 23.54 1.92
CA ALA A 309 16.34 24.35 0.88
C ALA A 309 16.96 25.76 0.81
N PHE A 310 17.24 26.38 1.97
CA PHE A 310 17.93 27.68 2.02
C PHE A 310 19.39 27.60 1.59
N TYR A 311 20.12 26.56 2.02
CA TYR A 311 21.50 26.34 1.57
C TYR A 311 21.59 26.20 0.04
N GLU A 312 20.76 25.32 -0.54
CA GLU A 312 20.77 25.05 -1.97
C GLU A 312 20.30 26.26 -2.80
N ALA A 313 19.31 27.02 -2.31
CA ALA A 313 18.89 28.27 -2.94
C ALA A 313 20.02 29.31 -2.92
N GLY A 314 20.71 29.45 -1.78
CA GLY A 314 21.87 30.33 -1.64
C GLY A 314 23.00 29.96 -2.59
N GLN A 315 23.34 28.67 -2.68
CA GLN A 315 24.39 28.18 -3.59
C GLN A 315 24.01 28.38 -5.06
N ALA A 316 22.75 28.11 -5.44
CA ALA A 316 22.27 28.36 -6.80
C ALA A 316 22.33 29.86 -7.16
N CYS A 317 22.03 30.75 -6.22
CA CYS A 317 22.17 32.19 -6.40
C CYS A 317 23.63 32.63 -6.53
N LEU A 318 24.58 32.04 -5.78
CA LEU A 318 26.02 32.27 -5.97
C LEU A 318 26.46 31.87 -7.38
N ASP A 319 26.05 30.70 -7.83
CA ASP A 319 26.41 30.18 -9.15
C ASP A 319 25.87 31.07 -10.29
N ALA A 320 24.72 31.69 -10.07
CA ALA A 320 24.08 32.65 -10.97
C ALA A 320 24.54 34.11 -10.76
N GLU A 321 25.54 34.35 -9.91
CA GLU A 321 26.07 35.69 -9.59
C GLU A 321 25.04 36.65 -8.98
N ASN A 322 23.95 36.11 -8.43
CA ASN A 322 22.94 36.87 -7.70
C ASN A 322 23.31 36.95 -6.21
N LEU A 323 24.30 37.81 -5.92
CA LEU A 323 24.94 37.90 -4.61
C LEU A 323 23.99 38.37 -3.50
N GLN A 324 23.02 39.25 -3.79
CA GLN A 324 22.04 39.74 -2.82
C GLN A 324 21.18 38.61 -2.26
N TYR A 325 20.61 37.80 -3.16
CA TYR A 325 19.80 36.65 -2.77
C TYR A 325 20.63 35.55 -2.12
N ALA A 326 21.84 35.30 -2.64
CA ALA A 326 22.77 34.37 -2.03
C ALA A 326 23.08 34.73 -0.58
N TYR A 327 23.38 36.00 -0.31
CA TYR A 327 23.63 36.49 1.03
C TYR A 327 22.43 36.24 1.95
N VAL A 328 21.22 36.62 1.55
CA VAL A 328 20.02 36.45 2.39
C VAL A 328 19.75 34.98 2.69
N PHE A 329 19.79 34.10 1.69
CA PHE A 329 19.49 32.67 1.89
C PHE A 329 20.56 31.94 2.69
N LEU A 330 21.84 32.25 2.49
CA LEU A 330 22.93 31.62 3.25
C LEU A 330 22.98 32.11 4.69
N ASN A 331 22.69 33.39 4.97
CA ASN A 331 22.48 33.84 6.35
C ASN A 331 21.33 33.07 6.99
N LYS A 332 20.21 32.94 6.27
CA LYS A 332 19.05 32.24 6.82
C LYS A 332 19.33 30.76 7.11
N TYR A 333 20.11 30.10 6.26
CA TYR A 333 20.60 28.75 6.52
C TYR A 333 21.45 28.68 7.81
N LEU A 334 22.36 29.63 8.02
CA LEU A 334 23.17 29.68 9.25
C LEU A 334 22.31 29.92 10.49
N ASP A 335 21.31 30.81 10.42
CA ASP A 335 20.37 31.04 11.53
C ASP A 335 19.65 29.74 11.90
N ILE A 336 19.17 28.99 10.90
CA ILE A 336 18.49 27.70 11.12
C ILE A 336 19.48 26.67 11.69
N ALA A 337 20.71 26.63 11.18
CA ALA A 337 21.74 25.73 11.68
C ALA A 337 22.09 26.00 13.15
N ASP A 338 22.20 27.28 13.52
CA ASP A 338 22.43 27.70 14.91
C ASP A 338 21.21 27.36 15.80
N ASP A 339 19.99 27.51 15.29
CA ASP A 339 18.77 27.09 16.02
C ASP A 339 18.75 25.57 16.27
N ILE A 340 19.18 24.75 15.29
CA ILE A 340 19.33 23.28 15.44
C ILE A 340 20.38 22.95 16.49
N ASP A 341 21.59 23.53 16.39
CA ASP A 341 22.70 23.24 17.30
C ASP A 341 22.39 23.63 18.76
N ASN A 342 21.54 24.65 18.96
CA ASN A 342 21.12 25.13 20.29
C ASN A 342 19.78 24.55 20.79
N ASN A 343 19.11 23.67 20.02
CA ASN A 343 17.75 23.19 20.31
C ASN A 343 16.74 24.32 20.58
N ASN A 344 16.87 25.44 19.86
CA ASN A 344 15.95 26.57 19.99
C ASN A 344 14.69 26.32 19.13
N PRO A 345 13.49 26.30 19.74
CA PRO A 345 12.25 26.19 18.99
C PRO A 345 11.91 27.52 18.30
N GLY A 346 12.60 27.78 17.19
CA GLY A 346 12.31 28.80 16.19
C GLY A 346 12.49 30.25 16.65
N THR A 347 13.61 30.88 16.29
CA THR A 347 13.77 32.33 16.46
C THR A 347 13.04 33.16 15.38
N ASN A 348 12.39 32.53 14.38
CA ASN A 348 12.02 33.21 13.13
C ASN A 348 10.75 32.66 12.41
N ASP A 349 9.67 32.31 13.12
CA ASP A 349 8.37 31.88 12.53
C ASP A 349 8.43 30.64 11.60
N LEU A 350 9.52 29.88 11.66
CA LEU A 350 9.74 28.66 10.90
C LEU A 350 10.00 27.50 11.88
N PRO A 351 9.42 26.31 11.66
CA PRO A 351 9.73 25.14 12.47
C PRO A 351 11.20 24.77 12.28
N THR A 352 11.96 24.73 13.38
CA THR A 352 13.35 24.25 13.40
C THR A 352 13.35 22.73 13.16
N PRO A 353 14.13 22.20 12.21
CA PRO A 353 14.32 20.76 12.04
C PRO A 353 14.91 20.09 13.29
N ASP A 354 14.63 18.80 13.49
CA ASP A 354 15.21 18.02 14.60
C ASP A 354 16.72 17.80 14.43
N SER A 355 17.22 17.81 13.20
CA SER A 355 18.63 17.62 12.87
C SER A 355 18.99 18.29 11.55
N HIS A 356 20.28 18.54 11.33
CA HIS A 356 20.77 19.06 10.07
C HIS A 356 20.59 18.05 8.93
N PHE A 357 20.38 18.55 7.71
CA PHE A 357 20.27 17.70 6.53
C PHE A 357 21.57 16.90 6.25
N ALA A 358 21.43 15.73 5.62
CA ALA A 358 22.54 14.87 5.22
C ALA A 358 23.51 15.61 4.28
N GLY A 359 24.76 15.80 4.73
CA GLY A 359 25.79 16.58 4.02
C GLY A 359 26.12 17.94 4.65
N SER A 360 25.28 18.43 5.58
CA SER A 360 25.53 19.65 6.37
C SER A 360 26.59 19.43 7.46
N THR A 361 27.82 19.14 7.06
CA THR A 361 28.95 18.97 7.99
C THR A 361 29.35 20.29 8.65
N GLU A 362 29.93 20.24 9.85
CA GLU A 362 30.49 21.43 10.51
C GLU A 362 31.46 22.19 9.60
N LYS A 363 32.27 21.46 8.83
CA LYS A 363 33.17 22.02 7.82
C LYS A 363 32.44 22.80 6.73
N LEU A 364 31.29 22.30 6.25
CA LEU A 364 30.47 23.02 5.28
C LEU A 364 29.88 24.30 5.90
N ARG A 365 29.34 24.20 7.11
CA ARG A 365 28.76 25.35 7.84
C ARG A 365 29.79 26.47 8.03
N GLU A 366 31.00 26.13 8.45
CA GLU A 366 32.10 27.08 8.60
C GLU A 366 32.55 27.70 7.25
N GLN A 367 32.50 26.96 6.15
CA GLN A 367 32.76 27.53 4.82
C GLN A 367 31.69 28.54 4.40
N VAL A 368 30.42 28.22 4.64
CA VAL A 368 29.30 29.12 4.34
C VAL A 368 29.40 30.38 5.21
N LYS A 369 29.68 30.23 6.51
CA LYS A 369 29.90 31.33 7.45
C LYS A 369 31.00 32.27 6.99
N LYS A 370 32.16 31.75 6.59
CA LYS A 370 33.27 32.55 6.04
C LYS A 370 32.85 33.34 4.80
N ARG A 371 32.08 32.74 3.89
CA ARG A 371 31.56 33.42 2.69
C ARG A 371 30.60 34.55 3.05
N VAL A 372 29.65 34.28 3.93
CA VAL A 372 28.67 35.27 4.40
C VAL A 372 29.37 36.46 5.07
N ILE A 373 30.37 36.20 5.93
CA ILE A 373 31.17 37.25 6.56
C ILE A 373 31.93 38.07 5.51
N ALA A 374 32.55 37.42 4.51
CA ALA A 374 33.26 38.12 3.44
C ALA A 374 32.33 39.06 2.65
N MET A 375 31.12 38.60 2.29
CA MET A 375 30.09 39.44 1.66
C MET A 375 29.63 40.58 2.58
N ALA A 376 29.48 40.33 3.88
CA ALA A 376 29.07 41.36 4.84
C ALA A 376 30.13 42.46 5.06
N MET A 377 31.41 42.12 4.93
CA MET A 377 32.55 43.04 5.09
C MET A 377 32.78 43.92 3.86
N ASP A 378 32.30 43.51 2.68
CA ASP A 378 32.39 44.31 1.48
C ASP A 378 31.49 45.55 1.59
N LYS A 379 32.13 46.73 1.66
CA LYS A 379 31.44 48.01 1.79
C LYS A 379 30.71 48.42 0.51
N THR A 380 31.02 47.80 -0.62
CA THR A 380 30.38 48.07 -1.91
C THR A 380 29.16 47.18 -2.14
N PHE A 381 28.96 46.16 -1.31
CA PHE A 381 27.87 45.21 -1.43
C PHE A 381 26.58 45.72 -0.77
N GLU A 382 25.52 45.82 -1.56
CA GLU A 382 24.19 46.13 -1.07
C GLU A 382 23.54 44.88 -0.46
N LYS A 383 23.20 44.96 0.82
CA LYS A 383 22.74 43.81 1.62
C LYS A 383 21.23 43.57 1.53
N GLN A 384 20.49 44.45 0.86
CA GLN A 384 19.04 44.40 0.77
C GLN A 384 18.60 43.87 -0.59
N ILE A 385 17.52 43.09 -0.57
CA ILE A 385 16.84 42.65 -1.79
C ILE A 385 15.99 43.82 -2.30
N GLU A 386 15.98 44.02 -3.61
CA GLU A 386 15.14 45.02 -4.27
C GLU A 386 13.65 44.88 -3.89
N TRP A 387 12.98 46.03 -3.82
CA TRP A 387 11.54 46.13 -3.63
C TRP A 387 10.82 46.23 -4.98
N GLN A 388 9.64 45.63 -5.08
CA GLN A 388 8.74 45.73 -6.22
C GLN A 388 7.36 46.20 -5.77
N GLN A 389 6.59 46.83 -6.65
CA GLN A 389 5.22 47.22 -6.32
C GLN A 389 4.23 46.07 -6.50
N CYS A 390 3.24 46.01 -5.62
CA CYS A 390 2.18 45.04 -5.72
C CYS A 390 1.24 45.37 -6.88
N ALA A 391 1.10 44.48 -7.85
CA ALA A 391 0.28 44.73 -9.03
C ALA A 391 -1.24 44.88 -8.77
N TYR A 392 -1.71 44.52 -7.56
CA TYR A 392 -3.13 44.64 -7.19
C TYR A 392 -3.41 45.88 -6.33
N CYS A 393 -2.56 46.17 -5.35
CA CYS A 393 -2.79 47.24 -4.37
C CYS A 393 -1.71 48.32 -4.33
N GLY A 394 -0.67 48.20 -5.16
CA GLY A 394 0.43 49.18 -5.27
C GLY A 394 1.44 49.16 -4.12
N THR A 395 1.22 48.39 -3.05
CA THR A 395 2.14 48.32 -1.90
C THR A 395 3.52 47.81 -2.31
N GLU A 396 4.58 48.45 -1.84
CA GLU A 396 5.94 47.94 -1.98
C GLU A 396 6.10 46.62 -1.19
N ILE A 397 6.47 45.57 -1.91
CA ILE A 397 6.76 44.24 -1.38
C ILE A 397 8.17 43.86 -1.83
N ARG A 398 8.86 42.98 -1.11
CA ARG A 398 10.19 42.53 -1.59
C ARG A 398 10.02 41.74 -2.88
N THR A 399 11.03 41.74 -3.75
CA THR A 399 10.99 40.93 -4.98
C THR A 399 10.84 39.43 -4.69
N SER A 400 11.29 39.00 -3.49
CA SER A 400 11.10 37.66 -2.95
C SER A 400 9.79 37.46 -2.18
N THR A 401 8.97 38.49 -1.95
CA THR A 401 7.72 38.37 -1.19
C THR A 401 6.66 37.67 -2.03
N PHE A 402 6.16 36.55 -1.50
CA PHE A 402 5.37 35.57 -2.25
C PHE A 402 3.85 35.74 -2.13
N GLU A 403 3.40 36.50 -1.13
CA GLU A 403 2.02 36.93 -0.88
C GLU A 403 2.08 38.39 -0.43
N CYS A 404 1.16 39.22 -0.90
CA CYS A 404 1.17 40.62 -0.49
C CYS A 404 0.65 40.75 0.95
N ASP A 405 1.50 41.20 1.87
CA ASP A 405 1.15 41.38 3.30
C ASP A 405 -0.10 42.27 3.51
N ARG A 406 -0.35 43.21 2.58
CA ARG A 406 -1.56 44.06 2.61
C ARG A 406 -2.82 43.37 2.06
N CYS A 407 -2.79 42.89 0.81
CA CYS A 407 -4.02 42.49 0.11
C CYS A 407 -4.22 40.98 0.01
N THR A 408 -3.29 40.19 0.56
CA THR A 408 -3.27 38.71 0.60
C THR A 408 -3.50 38.02 -0.75
N ALA A 409 -3.45 38.78 -1.85
CA ALA A 409 -3.68 38.27 -3.19
C ALA A 409 -2.58 37.27 -3.55
N SER A 410 -2.98 36.00 -3.70
CA SER A 410 -2.12 34.95 -4.19
C SER A 410 -1.96 35.10 -5.70
N ARG A 411 -0.74 35.41 -6.13
CA ARG A 411 -0.38 35.48 -7.55
C ARG A 411 -0.06 34.08 -8.07
N GLU A 412 -0.44 33.82 -9.31
CA GLU A 412 -0.02 32.61 -9.99
C GLU A 412 1.50 32.54 -10.07
N ILE A 413 2.02 31.32 -9.97
CA ILE A 413 3.45 31.05 -10.01
C ILE A 413 3.80 30.66 -11.44
N CYS A 414 4.88 31.24 -11.95
CA CYS A 414 5.45 30.88 -13.23
C CYS A 414 6.05 29.48 -13.16
N VAL A 415 5.51 28.53 -13.93
CA VAL A 415 6.03 27.15 -13.92
C VAL A 415 7.46 27.01 -14.43
N VAL A 416 7.99 28.01 -15.14
CA VAL A 416 9.37 28.00 -15.65
C VAL A 416 10.36 28.47 -14.58
N SER A 417 10.01 29.47 -13.78
CA SER A 417 10.95 30.12 -12.86
C SER A 417 10.64 29.88 -11.38
N GLY A 418 9.44 29.39 -11.03
CA GLY A 418 8.98 29.31 -9.64
C GLY A 418 8.65 30.68 -9.01
N MET A 419 8.84 31.78 -9.74
CA MET A 419 8.57 33.13 -9.28
C MET A 419 7.12 33.55 -9.57
N LEU A 420 6.65 34.59 -8.89
CA LEU A 420 5.32 35.14 -9.14
C LEU A 420 5.20 35.73 -10.55
N ILE A 421 4.03 35.57 -11.15
CA ILE A 421 3.63 36.30 -12.36
C ILE A 421 3.20 37.71 -11.92
N PRO A 422 3.88 38.78 -12.37
CA PRO A 422 3.62 40.12 -11.86
C PRO A 422 2.23 40.64 -12.19
N SER A 423 1.75 40.43 -13.42
CA SER A 423 0.45 40.93 -13.89
C SER A 423 -0.19 40.01 -14.93
N GLN A 424 -1.50 40.20 -15.16
CA GLN A 424 -2.23 39.46 -16.20
C GLN A 424 -1.68 39.73 -17.61
N ALA A 425 -1.10 40.91 -17.87
CA ALA A 425 -0.48 41.25 -19.16
C ALA A 425 0.79 40.44 -19.44
N GLU A 426 1.50 40.03 -18.40
CA GLU A 426 2.70 39.18 -18.49
C GLU A 426 2.37 37.68 -18.35
N ARG A 427 1.10 37.34 -18.12
CA ARG A 427 0.66 35.96 -18.00
C ARG A 427 0.50 35.31 -19.37
N VAL A 428 1.18 34.20 -19.56
CA VAL A 428 0.92 33.27 -20.67
C VAL A 428 0.67 31.87 -20.12
N GLU A 429 0.11 30.98 -20.94
CA GLU A 429 -0.13 29.60 -20.53
C GLU A 429 0.26 28.60 -21.60
N CYS A 430 0.66 27.40 -21.18
CA CYS A 430 0.87 26.30 -22.11
C CYS A 430 -0.45 25.90 -22.79
N LEU A 431 -0.46 25.80 -24.12
CA LEU A 431 -1.66 25.40 -24.87
C LEU A 431 -2.15 23.98 -24.54
N ASN A 432 -1.25 23.08 -24.11
CA ASN A 432 -1.58 21.70 -23.80
C ASN A 432 -2.02 21.50 -22.33
N CYS A 433 -1.19 21.92 -21.38
CA CYS A 433 -1.43 21.65 -19.95
C CYS A 433 -1.98 22.86 -19.17
N LYS A 434 -2.18 24.01 -19.83
CA LYS A 434 -2.72 25.24 -19.23
C LYS A 434 -1.92 25.80 -18.05
N SER A 435 -0.69 25.31 -17.86
CA SER A 435 0.20 25.79 -16.81
C SER A 435 0.61 27.25 -17.07
N PRO A 436 0.46 28.14 -16.07
CA PRO A 436 0.76 29.56 -16.22
C PRO A 436 2.26 29.83 -16.15
N ALA A 437 2.73 30.80 -16.94
CA ALA A 437 4.12 31.23 -16.97
C ALA A 437 4.22 32.75 -17.20
N ARG A 438 5.34 33.33 -16.78
CA ARG A 438 5.70 34.71 -17.14
C ARG A 438 6.17 34.73 -18.59
N LYS A 439 5.68 35.70 -19.38
CA LYS A 439 5.83 35.76 -20.84
C LYS A 439 7.29 35.74 -21.32
N ASP A 440 8.13 36.55 -20.72
CA ASP A 440 9.58 36.63 -20.98
C ASP A 440 10.28 35.30 -20.69
N MET A 441 9.97 34.67 -19.55
CA MET A 441 10.58 33.41 -19.14
C MET A 441 10.11 32.25 -20.00
N TRP A 442 8.82 32.20 -20.34
CA TRP A 442 8.24 31.23 -21.24
C TRP A 442 8.88 31.30 -22.62
N ASN A 443 8.93 32.50 -23.23
CA ASN A 443 9.48 32.67 -24.56
C ASN A 443 10.97 32.33 -24.62
N SER A 444 11.74 32.72 -23.60
CA SER A 444 13.16 32.37 -23.47
C SER A 444 13.36 30.86 -23.28
N TRP A 445 12.52 30.22 -22.47
CA TRP A 445 12.56 28.76 -22.26
C TRP A 445 12.20 27.99 -23.54
N ILE A 446 11.13 28.38 -24.23
CA ILE A 446 10.72 27.73 -25.49
C ILE A 446 11.76 27.93 -26.58
N GLN A 447 12.43 29.09 -26.64
CA GLN A 447 13.57 29.29 -27.54
C GLN A 447 14.68 28.27 -27.31
N LEU A 448 14.97 27.96 -26.04
CA LEU A 448 16.05 27.07 -25.67
C LEU A 448 15.67 25.57 -25.77
N ARG A 449 14.44 25.21 -25.39
CA ARG A 449 14.03 23.82 -25.16
C ARG A 449 12.94 23.32 -26.09
N SER A 450 12.21 24.22 -26.76
CA SER A 450 11.06 23.91 -27.63
C SER A 450 9.90 23.14 -26.98
N THR A 451 9.99 22.81 -25.69
CA THR A 451 9.00 22.03 -24.94
C THR A 451 8.59 22.72 -23.64
N CYS A 452 7.33 22.51 -23.25
CA CYS A 452 6.82 22.96 -21.96
C CYS A 452 7.54 22.23 -20.81
N PRO A 453 8.03 22.91 -19.78
CA PRO A 453 8.74 22.25 -18.68
C PRO A 453 7.80 21.38 -17.81
N MET A 454 6.51 21.69 -17.76
CA MET A 454 5.52 20.96 -16.96
C MET A 454 5.05 19.64 -17.58
N CYS A 455 4.76 19.65 -18.89
CA CYS A 455 4.13 18.52 -19.58
C CYS A 455 4.94 17.95 -20.75
N ASN A 456 6.11 18.53 -21.04
CA ASN A 456 7.00 18.15 -22.15
C ASN A 456 6.39 18.22 -23.56
N ALA A 457 5.16 18.70 -23.71
CA ALA A 457 4.57 18.94 -25.02
C ALA A 457 5.29 20.07 -25.77
N ARG A 458 5.29 20.02 -27.10
CA ARG A 458 5.89 21.05 -27.95
C ARG A 458 5.25 22.41 -27.66
N GLY A 459 6.08 23.38 -27.29
CA GLY A 459 5.64 24.74 -26.99
C GLY A 459 5.86 25.68 -28.17
N SER A 460 5.03 26.71 -28.24
CA SER A 460 5.18 27.84 -29.15
C SER A 460 5.42 29.12 -28.34
N ARG A 461 6.15 30.06 -28.95
CA ARG A 461 6.25 31.41 -28.39
C ARG A 461 4.89 32.10 -28.45
N ILE A 462 4.59 32.85 -27.40
CA ILE A 462 3.31 33.56 -27.27
C ILE A 462 3.60 35.06 -27.40
N ARG A 463 2.90 35.69 -28.35
CA ARG A 463 3.11 37.09 -28.74
C ARG A 463 2.63 38.09 -27.71
#